data_AF-A0AAW1SS14-F1
#
_entry.id   AF-A0AAW1SS14-F1
#
_cell.length_a   1.000
_cell.length_b   1.000
_cell.length_c   1.000
_cell.angle_alpha   90.00
_cell.angle_beta   90.00
_cell.angle_gamma   90.00
#
_symmetry.space_group_name_H-M   'P 1'
#
loop_
_entity.id
_entity.type
_entity.pdbx_description
1 polymer ?
#
loop_
_entity_poly.entity_id
_entity_poly.type
_entity_poly.pdbx_seq_one_letter_code
_entity_poly.pdbx_strand_id
1 'polypeptide(L)'
;MDLSHLGCPAQIPPRLACSRHSQRRGCTPAHFHDTSSGRYQRTLSFDQRGPASRPRLALYTRVASPVAPAQQDVGSSSEAQQRGPADIIPNIWAELAAKHGSNLASRDPHHQPVVQLTFRELKDQMQQFAAGLQSLGLRQNDKVSLFSENSIRWLIADQGIMMNGAIDAVRGASSPRDEMAYIMRHSQSSAVVLQDPETLDKLLPVLSEPADEATSNGAGKPLHEAIKFAICLWGEPSKEVRNKLACNVLSFQDVLDEGAAAAAGFQMANIQRNDLATFVYTSGTTGNPKGVMLTHANLFYQIENMSHYIRPDVGDTSLSLLPPWHIYERACGYYLYYSGSSQVYTNVRRFRDDLTKYPPSFFVCVPLVLDSLYNK
;
A
#
# COMPACT_ATOMS: atom_id res chain seq x y z
N MET A 1 58.12 9.06 25.90
CA MET A 1 58.19 8.84 24.44
C MET A 1 56.93 9.50 23.88
N ASP A 2 56.88 10.81 23.83
CA ASP A 2 57.45 11.73 22.82
C ASP A 2 56.45 11.99 21.68
N LEU A 3 55.84 13.19 21.74
CA LEU A 3 55.54 14.16 20.68
C LEU A 3 54.72 13.69 19.44
N SER A 4 53.76 14.41 18.87
CA SER A 4 53.35 15.81 18.99
C SER A 4 52.21 16.15 18.00
N HIS A 5 51.47 17.22 18.33
CA HIS A 5 50.84 18.23 17.46
C HIS A 5 49.55 17.98 16.61
N LEU A 6 48.51 18.77 16.99
CA LEU A 6 47.69 19.73 16.19
C LEU A 6 46.90 19.17 14.98
N GLY A 7 45.60 19.39 14.74
CA GLY A 7 44.66 20.44 15.16
C GLY A 7 44.18 21.28 13.97
N CYS A 8 43.10 20.85 13.26
CA CYS A 8 42.13 21.64 12.42
C CYS A 8 42.66 22.61 11.30
N PRO A 9 41.82 23.29 10.47
CA PRO A 9 40.78 22.84 9.52
C PRO A 9 40.90 23.48 8.08
N ALA A 10 39.97 23.08 7.19
CA ALA A 10 39.36 23.87 6.10
C ALA A 10 39.99 23.98 4.67
N GLN A 11 39.07 24.06 3.70
CA GLN A 11 39.11 24.70 2.35
C GLN A 11 39.48 23.92 1.07
N ILE A 12 38.50 23.95 0.13
CA ILE A 12 38.52 23.81 -1.34
C ILE A 12 39.57 24.77 -1.95
N PRO A 13 40.33 24.58 -3.08
CA PRO A 13 39.90 24.30 -4.49
C PRO A 13 41.03 23.57 -5.32
N PRO A 14 41.25 23.72 -6.67
CA PRO A 14 40.50 24.31 -7.78
C PRO A 14 40.39 23.45 -9.08
N ARG A 15 39.63 24.00 -10.04
CA ARG A 15 39.62 23.66 -11.48
C ARG A 15 40.98 23.94 -12.12
N LEU A 16 41.34 23.15 -13.15
CA LEU A 16 42.32 23.52 -14.18
C LEU A 16 41.77 23.22 -15.57
N ALA A 17 41.93 24.20 -16.45
CA ALA A 17 41.55 24.19 -17.84
C ALA A 17 42.80 24.24 -18.74
N CYS A 18 42.61 23.75 -19.97
CA CYS A 18 43.29 24.11 -21.22
C CYS A 18 44.68 23.53 -21.54
N SER A 19 44.78 22.80 -22.66
CA SER A 19 45.62 23.23 -23.78
C SER A 19 45.06 22.74 -25.13
N ARG A 20 45.25 23.58 -26.15
CA ARG A 20 44.73 23.50 -27.53
C ARG A 20 45.74 22.84 -28.46
N HIS A 21 45.27 22.24 -29.57
CA HIS A 21 45.75 22.42 -30.97
C HIS A 21 44.76 21.67 -31.92
N SER A 22 43.88 22.37 -32.67
CA SER A 22 43.96 22.68 -34.13
C SER A 22 43.97 21.43 -35.03
N GLN A 23 43.12 21.19 -36.05
CA GLN A 23 42.48 22.05 -37.05
C GLN A 23 41.26 21.36 -37.73
N ARG A 24 40.27 22.20 -38.12
CA ARG A 24 39.39 22.17 -39.33
C ARG A 24 38.86 20.84 -39.91
N ARG A 25 37.53 20.70 -40.03
CA ARG A 25 36.68 20.90 -41.25
C ARG A 25 35.32 20.20 -41.09
N GLY A 26 34.25 20.84 -41.57
CA GLY A 26 33.07 20.17 -42.13
C GLY A 26 31.79 20.18 -41.28
N CYS A 27 30.94 21.19 -41.51
CA CYS A 27 29.50 21.10 -41.23
C CYS A 27 28.83 20.20 -42.28
N THR A 28 27.97 19.28 -41.84
CA THR A 28 26.89 18.71 -42.66
C THR A 28 25.61 18.63 -41.82
N PRO A 29 24.47 19.16 -42.30
CA PRO A 29 23.17 18.98 -41.66
C PRO A 29 22.58 17.62 -42.04
N ALA A 30 21.98 16.94 -41.06
CA ALA A 30 21.19 15.74 -41.31
C ALA A 30 19.91 16.10 -42.08
N HIS A 31 19.68 15.36 -43.16
CA HIS A 31 18.57 15.51 -44.09
C HIS A 31 17.20 15.36 -43.41
N PHE A 32 16.36 16.38 -43.59
CA PHE A 32 14.92 16.24 -43.66
C PHE A 32 14.57 15.53 -44.98
N HIS A 33 13.88 14.40 -44.92
CA HIS A 33 13.12 13.89 -46.04
C HIS A 33 11.62 14.00 -45.72
N ASP A 34 11.03 15.05 -46.29
CA ASP A 34 9.62 15.10 -46.66
C ASP A 34 9.43 14.19 -47.88
N THR A 35 8.57 13.18 -47.74
CA THR A 35 7.91 12.54 -48.89
C THR A 35 6.47 12.25 -48.53
N SER A 36 5.64 13.25 -48.76
CA SER A 36 4.23 13.08 -49.09
C SER A 36 4.08 12.46 -50.50
N SER A 37 3.74 11.17 -50.59
CA SER A 37 2.92 10.61 -51.68
C SER A 37 2.78 9.09 -51.58
N GLY A 38 1.53 8.59 -51.63
CA GLY A 38 1.25 7.32 -52.31
C GLY A 38 0.96 6.09 -51.47
N ARG A 39 -0.35 5.82 -51.29
CA ARG A 39 -1.00 4.50 -51.30
C ARG A 39 -0.46 3.42 -50.36
N TYR A 40 -1.19 3.21 -49.27
CA TYR A 40 -1.65 1.86 -48.89
C TYR A 40 -2.96 1.99 -48.10
N GLN A 41 -4.08 2.16 -48.80
CA GLN A 41 -5.38 1.77 -48.26
C GLN A 41 -5.44 0.24 -48.35
N ARG A 42 -5.27 -0.43 -47.20
CA ARG A 42 -5.79 -1.77 -47.00
C ARG A 42 -6.83 -1.69 -45.88
N THR A 43 -8.08 -1.58 -46.30
CA THR A 43 -9.27 -1.82 -45.49
C THR A 43 -9.15 -3.23 -44.91
N LEU A 44 -8.85 -3.34 -43.62
CA LEU A 44 -9.07 -4.57 -42.88
C LEU A 44 -10.50 -4.53 -42.36
N SER A 45 -11.34 -5.34 -43.01
CA SER A 45 -12.66 -5.74 -42.55
C SER A 45 -12.59 -6.26 -41.12
N PHE A 46 -13.49 -5.77 -40.27
CA PHE A 46 -13.77 -6.34 -38.95
C PHE A 46 -14.25 -7.78 -39.11
N ASP A 47 -13.44 -8.74 -38.69
CA ASP A 47 -13.91 -10.10 -38.41
C ASP A 47 -14.27 -10.17 -36.92
N GLN A 48 -15.57 -10.18 -36.64
CA GLN A 48 -16.11 -10.48 -35.32
C GLN A 48 -16.14 -11.99 -35.16
N ARG A 49 -15.11 -12.57 -34.52
CA ARG A 49 -15.16 -13.83 -33.74
C ARG A 49 -13.76 -14.21 -33.20
N GLY A 50 -13.56 -14.12 -31.88
CA GLY A 50 -12.39 -14.65 -31.16
C GLY A 50 -12.41 -14.28 -29.66
N PRO A 51 -12.02 -15.17 -28.73
CA PRO A 51 -12.43 -15.10 -27.32
C PRO A 51 -11.68 -14.04 -26.50
N ALA A 52 -12.35 -13.62 -25.42
CA ALA A 52 -11.87 -12.70 -24.40
C ALA A 52 -10.66 -13.25 -23.63
N SER A 53 -9.60 -12.44 -23.55
CA SER A 53 -8.59 -12.33 -22.46
C SER A 53 -7.28 -11.80 -23.06
N ARG A 54 -7.17 -10.47 -23.17
CA ARG A 54 -5.87 -9.80 -23.30
C ARG A 54 -5.76 -8.84 -22.12
N PRO A 55 -4.67 -8.88 -21.33
CA PRO A 55 -4.48 -7.96 -20.22
C PRO A 55 -4.50 -6.52 -20.76
N ARG A 56 -5.33 -5.66 -20.16
CA ARG A 56 -5.35 -4.23 -20.51
C ARG A 56 -4.31 -3.53 -19.67
N LEU A 57 -3.22 -3.14 -20.31
CA LEU A 57 -2.15 -2.38 -19.67
C LEU A 57 -2.60 -0.92 -19.46
N ALA A 58 -2.71 -0.49 -18.20
CA ALA A 58 -2.87 0.93 -17.88
C ALA A 58 -1.50 1.63 -18.01
N LEU A 59 -1.12 1.96 -19.24
CA LEU A 59 0.08 2.75 -19.52
C LEU A 59 -0.22 4.24 -19.39
N TYR A 60 0.51 4.90 -18.49
CA TYR A 60 0.62 6.35 -18.41
C TYR A 60 1.63 6.87 -19.44
N THR A 61 1.37 6.68 -20.73
CA THR A 61 2.17 7.28 -21.81
C THR A 61 1.34 7.55 -23.06
N ARG A 62 0.38 8.48 -22.93
CA ARG A 62 0.08 9.40 -24.02
C ARG A 62 0.01 10.79 -23.42
N VAL A 63 0.98 11.63 -23.80
CA VAL A 63 0.72 13.07 -23.86
C VAL A 63 -0.41 13.19 -24.86
N ALA A 64 -1.64 13.30 -24.35
CA ALA A 64 -2.77 13.68 -25.16
C ALA A 64 -2.45 15.09 -25.69
N SER A 65 -2.44 15.25 -27.01
CA SER A 65 -2.54 16.58 -27.62
C SER A 65 -3.68 17.33 -26.91
N PRO A 66 -3.54 18.64 -26.64
CA PRO A 66 -4.54 19.37 -25.88
C PRO A 66 -5.87 19.29 -26.63
N VAL A 67 -6.81 18.52 -26.07
CA VAL A 67 -8.20 18.70 -26.41
C VAL A 67 -8.53 20.09 -25.89
N ALA A 68 -8.80 21.01 -26.81
CA ALA A 68 -9.23 22.35 -26.47
C ALA A 68 -10.37 22.23 -25.44
N PRO A 69 -10.31 22.96 -24.31
CA PRO A 69 -11.38 22.89 -23.34
C PRO A 69 -12.66 23.32 -24.05
N ALA A 70 -13.65 22.43 -24.09
CA ALA A 70 -15.01 22.85 -24.38
C ALA A 70 -15.34 23.92 -23.34
N GLN A 71 -15.53 25.16 -23.80
CA GLN A 71 -16.11 26.22 -22.99
C GLN A 71 -17.53 25.77 -22.64
N GLN A 72 -17.66 25.05 -21.53
CA GLN A 72 -18.91 24.96 -20.81
C GLN A 72 -18.91 26.15 -19.85
N ASP A 73 -19.91 27.00 -20.05
CA ASP A 73 -20.23 28.12 -19.19
C ASP A 73 -20.03 27.76 -17.72
N VAL A 74 -19.36 28.64 -16.99
CA VAL A 74 -19.30 28.65 -15.54
C VAL A 74 -20.69 29.09 -15.04
N GLY A 75 -21.68 28.25 -15.28
CA GLY A 75 -22.96 28.28 -14.61
C GLY A 75 -22.75 27.67 -13.23
N SER A 76 -23.12 28.44 -12.21
CA SER A 76 -23.15 28.02 -10.81
C SER A 76 -23.78 26.63 -10.62
N SER A 77 -22.96 25.59 -10.52
CA SER A 77 -23.38 24.27 -10.06
C SER A 77 -23.06 24.15 -8.56
N SER A 78 -23.85 24.84 -7.74
CA SER A 78 -23.95 24.59 -6.30
C SER A 78 -24.77 23.33 -6.01
N GLU A 79 -24.67 22.30 -6.86
CA GLU A 79 -25.25 20.99 -6.59
C GLU A 79 -24.10 20.08 -6.21
N ALA A 80 -23.70 20.20 -4.94
CA ALA A 80 -23.06 19.09 -4.24
C ALA A 80 -24.03 17.91 -4.34
N GLN A 81 -23.82 17.09 -5.37
CA GLN A 81 -24.53 15.85 -5.57
C GLN A 81 -24.47 15.10 -4.25
N GLN A 82 -25.64 14.88 -3.64
CA GLN A 82 -25.76 14.26 -2.32
C GLN A 82 -25.06 12.90 -2.39
N ARG A 83 -23.84 12.85 -1.83
CA ARG A 83 -23.00 11.66 -1.78
C ARG A 83 -23.68 10.61 -0.91
N GLY A 84 -23.67 9.37 -1.38
CA GLY A 84 -24.37 8.27 -0.73
C GLY A 84 -23.77 7.89 0.64
N PRO A 85 -24.42 6.96 1.37
CA PRO A 85 -23.96 6.50 2.70
C PRO A 85 -22.63 5.72 2.70
N ALA A 86 -21.94 5.57 1.55
CA ALA A 86 -20.75 4.72 1.37
C ALA A 86 -19.41 5.48 1.42
N ASP A 87 -19.36 6.72 1.93
CA ASP A 87 -18.19 7.58 1.77
C ASP A 87 -16.99 7.26 2.70
N ILE A 88 -16.92 6.05 3.25
CA ILE A 88 -15.79 5.55 4.03
C ILE A 88 -15.38 4.18 3.51
N ILE A 89 -14.08 3.92 3.51
CA ILE A 89 -13.51 2.68 2.96
C ILE A 89 -14.14 1.41 3.57
N PRO A 90 -14.36 1.29 4.90
CA PRO A 90 -14.99 0.08 5.45
C PRO A 90 -16.38 -0.26 4.91
N ASN A 91 -17.16 0.72 4.45
CA ASN A 91 -18.52 0.48 3.96
C ASN A 91 -18.55 -0.31 2.65
N ILE A 92 -17.47 -0.27 1.85
CA ILE A 92 -17.41 -0.98 0.56
C ILE A 92 -17.61 -2.48 0.74
N TRP A 93 -17.10 -3.06 1.83
CA TRP A 93 -17.09 -4.52 2.02
C TRP A 93 -18.47 -5.08 2.32
N ALA A 94 -19.30 -4.32 3.05
CA ALA A 94 -20.68 -4.72 3.30
C ALA A 94 -21.49 -4.74 2.00
N GLU A 95 -21.30 -3.75 1.13
CA GLU A 95 -21.94 -3.72 -0.18
C GLU A 95 -21.46 -4.85 -1.10
N LEU A 96 -20.15 -5.09 -1.15
CA LEU A 96 -19.57 -6.15 -1.97
C LEU A 96 -20.01 -7.54 -1.50
N ALA A 97 -20.06 -7.78 -0.19
CA ALA A 97 -20.59 -9.03 0.36
C ALA A 97 -22.09 -9.23 0.06
N ALA A 98 -22.87 -8.15 0.03
CA ALA A 98 -24.29 -8.21 -0.32
C ALA A 98 -24.50 -8.48 -1.82
N LYS A 99 -23.75 -7.81 -2.70
CA LYS A 99 -23.90 -7.90 -4.17
C LYS A 99 -23.19 -9.11 -4.78
N HIS A 100 -22.03 -9.49 -4.24
CA HIS A 100 -21.09 -10.44 -4.85
C HIS A 100 -20.56 -11.48 -3.85
N GLY A 101 -21.27 -11.71 -2.74
CA GLY A 101 -20.77 -12.48 -1.60
C GLY A 101 -20.23 -13.88 -1.90
N SER A 102 -20.75 -14.57 -2.91
CA SER A 102 -20.29 -15.92 -3.33
C SER A 102 -19.13 -15.90 -4.31
N ASN A 103 -18.79 -14.74 -4.89
CA ASN A 103 -17.71 -14.62 -5.85
C ASN A 103 -16.37 -14.62 -5.10
N LEU A 104 -15.35 -15.22 -5.71
CA LEU A 104 -13.98 -15.17 -5.20
C LEU A 104 -13.52 -13.70 -5.16
N ALA A 105 -13.12 -13.22 -3.98
CA ALA A 105 -12.56 -11.89 -3.80
C ALA A 105 -11.04 -11.92 -3.86
N SER A 106 -10.43 -12.87 -3.15
CA SER A 106 -8.99 -12.88 -2.96
C SER A 106 -8.40 -14.28 -3.00
N ARG A 107 -7.21 -14.42 -3.59
CA ARG A 107 -6.39 -15.63 -3.56
C ARG A 107 -4.93 -15.27 -3.24
N ASP A 108 -4.40 -15.85 -2.17
CA ASP A 108 -3.00 -15.74 -1.77
C ASP A 108 -2.31 -17.11 -1.93
N PRO A 109 -1.69 -17.37 -3.10
CA PRO A 109 -1.21 -18.70 -3.47
C PRO A 109 0.18 -19.04 -2.93
N HIS A 110 0.88 -18.09 -2.30
CA HIS A 110 2.28 -18.26 -1.91
C HIS A 110 2.49 -18.38 -0.40
N HIS A 111 1.43 -18.25 0.39
CA HIS A 111 1.41 -18.61 1.81
C HIS A 111 0.89 -20.04 1.99
N GLN A 112 1.24 -20.66 3.12
CA GLN A 112 0.83 -22.03 3.46
C GLN A 112 -0.01 -22.03 4.75
N PRO A 113 -1.25 -22.57 4.73
CA PRO A 113 -1.96 -23.08 3.55
C PRO A 113 -2.31 -21.93 2.57
N VAL A 114 -2.55 -22.29 1.30
CA VAL A 114 -3.06 -21.34 0.31
C VAL A 114 -4.39 -20.77 0.81
N VAL A 115 -4.51 -19.45 0.83
CA VAL A 115 -5.72 -18.77 1.31
C VAL A 115 -6.54 -18.29 0.13
N GLN A 116 -7.84 -18.59 0.13
CA GLN A 116 -8.80 -18.10 -0.86
C GLN A 116 -10.09 -17.73 -0.14
N LEU A 117 -10.57 -16.51 -0.36
CA LEU A 117 -11.78 -15.99 0.29
C LEU A 117 -12.72 -15.41 -0.75
N THR A 118 -14.01 -15.74 -0.60
CA THR A 118 -15.11 -15.03 -1.26
C THR A 118 -15.29 -13.63 -0.66
N PHE A 119 -16.05 -12.75 -1.31
CA PHE A 119 -16.33 -11.42 -0.75
C PHE A 119 -17.02 -11.47 0.61
N ARG A 120 -17.88 -12.46 0.84
CA ARG A 120 -18.52 -12.67 2.15
C ARG A 120 -17.48 -13.06 3.21
N GLU A 121 -16.67 -14.08 2.93
CA GLU A 121 -15.65 -14.57 3.87
C GLU A 121 -14.57 -13.51 4.15
N LEU A 122 -14.16 -12.74 3.14
CA LEU A 122 -13.20 -11.66 3.29
C LEU A 122 -13.74 -10.57 4.24
N LYS A 123 -14.97 -10.11 3.99
CA LYS A 123 -15.66 -9.14 4.85
C LYS A 123 -15.83 -9.69 6.27
N ASP A 124 -16.20 -10.97 6.41
CA ASP A 124 -16.41 -11.58 7.73
C ASP A 124 -15.09 -11.68 8.51
N GLN A 125 -13.96 -12.02 7.87
CA GLN A 125 -12.65 -11.99 8.52
C GLN A 125 -12.19 -10.57 8.90
N MET A 126 -12.50 -9.55 8.08
CA MET A 126 -12.24 -8.15 8.44
C MET A 126 -13.01 -7.73 9.69
N GLN A 127 -14.29 -8.12 9.79
CA GLN A 127 -15.12 -7.84 10.96
C GLN A 127 -14.66 -8.61 12.19
N GLN A 128 -14.29 -9.88 12.05
CA GLN A 128 -13.70 -10.66 13.14
C GLN A 128 -12.39 -10.03 13.62
N PHE A 129 -11.51 -9.63 12.72
CA PHE A 129 -10.28 -8.94 13.09
C PHE A 129 -10.58 -7.64 13.84
N ALA A 130 -11.51 -6.82 13.34
CA ALA A 130 -11.94 -5.58 14.01
C ALA A 130 -12.53 -5.83 15.42
N ALA A 131 -13.36 -6.87 15.57
CA ALA A 131 -13.94 -7.28 16.84
C ALA A 131 -12.87 -7.75 17.84
N GLY A 132 -11.88 -8.52 17.36
CA GLY A 132 -10.75 -8.96 18.17
C GLY A 132 -9.93 -7.77 18.67
N LEU A 133 -9.61 -6.82 17.78
CA LEU A 133 -8.93 -5.58 18.17
C LEU A 133 -9.72 -4.79 19.23
N GLN A 134 -11.05 -4.69 19.06
CA GLN A 134 -11.92 -4.00 20.02
C GLN A 134 -11.91 -4.69 21.39
N SER A 135 -11.99 -6.03 21.43
CA SER A 135 -11.92 -6.82 22.66
C SER A 135 -10.58 -6.67 23.38
N LEU A 136 -9.49 -6.60 22.61
CA LEU A 136 -8.13 -6.33 23.11
C LEU A 136 -7.93 -4.88 23.60
N GLY A 137 -8.98 -4.04 23.55
CA GLY A 137 -8.97 -2.68 24.09
C GLY A 137 -8.43 -1.62 23.13
N LEU A 138 -8.40 -1.90 21.83
CA LEU A 138 -8.18 -0.86 20.81
C LEU A 138 -9.41 0.03 20.71
N ARG A 139 -9.19 1.35 20.75
CA ARG A 139 -10.24 2.36 20.73
C ARG A 139 -10.18 3.16 19.44
N GLN A 140 -11.31 3.77 19.07
CA GLN A 140 -11.36 4.74 17.98
C GLN A 140 -10.29 5.83 18.17
N ASN A 141 -9.60 6.20 17.09
CA ASN A 141 -8.46 7.12 17.02
C ASN A 141 -7.15 6.62 17.67
N ASP A 142 -7.09 5.38 18.16
CA ASP A 142 -5.81 4.72 18.44
C ASP A 142 -5.01 4.56 17.14
N LYS A 143 -3.68 4.53 17.24
CA LYS A 143 -2.80 4.31 16.08
C LYS A 143 -2.23 2.89 16.15
N VAL A 144 -2.22 2.19 15.03
CA VAL A 144 -1.68 0.84 14.92
C VAL A 144 -0.58 0.84 13.87
N SER A 145 0.66 0.55 14.27
CA SER A 145 1.71 0.38 13.26
C SER A 145 1.49 -0.93 12.51
N LEU A 146 1.49 -0.92 11.18
CA LEU A 146 1.28 -2.09 10.34
C LEU A 146 2.49 -2.30 9.44
N PHE A 147 3.35 -3.25 9.82
CA PHE A 147 4.63 -3.56 9.17
C PHE A 147 4.59 -4.91 8.48
N SER A 148 4.19 -4.93 7.22
CA SER A 148 4.05 -6.18 6.45
C SER A 148 4.05 -5.92 4.95
N GLU A 149 4.49 -6.89 4.17
CA GLU A 149 4.43 -6.86 2.71
C GLU A 149 3.05 -7.33 2.19
N ASN A 150 2.91 -7.31 0.86
CA ASN A 150 1.63 -7.57 0.19
C ASN A 150 1.09 -8.98 0.48
N SER A 151 -0.10 -9.06 1.08
CA SER A 151 -0.80 -10.32 1.37
C SER A 151 -2.27 -10.10 1.67
N ILE A 152 -3.06 -11.17 1.63
CA ILE A 152 -4.49 -11.10 1.99
C ILE A 152 -4.70 -10.72 3.46
N ARG A 153 -3.83 -11.19 4.36
CA ARG A 153 -3.90 -10.87 5.80
C ARG A 153 -3.52 -9.43 6.08
N TRP A 154 -2.68 -8.81 5.25
CA TRP A 154 -2.42 -7.37 5.29
C TRP A 154 -3.72 -6.59 5.06
N LEU A 155 -4.47 -6.93 4.00
CA LEU A 155 -5.74 -6.26 3.68
C LEU A 155 -6.78 -6.46 4.78
N ILE A 156 -6.85 -7.66 5.36
CA ILE A 156 -7.77 -7.94 6.48
C ILE A 156 -7.41 -7.07 7.70
N ALA A 157 -6.12 -6.98 8.04
CA ALA A 157 -5.68 -6.17 9.18
C ALA A 157 -5.92 -4.67 8.96
N ASP A 158 -5.57 -4.17 7.79
CA ASP A 158 -5.88 -2.81 7.33
C ASP A 158 -7.37 -2.47 7.53
N GLN A 159 -8.26 -3.28 6.95
CA GLN A 159 -9.70 -3.01 7.04
C GLN A 159 -10.25 -3.24 8.45
N GLY A 160 -9.71 -4.21 9.20
CA GLY A 160 -10.09 -4.43 10.59
C GLY A 160 -9.71 -3.26 11.50
N ILE A 161 -8.54 -2.66 11.30
CA ILE A 161 -8.10 -1.44 12.00
C ILE A 161 -9.03 -0.27 11.67
N MET A 162 -9.32 -0.05 10.38
CA MET A 162 -10.25 1.01 9.96
C MET A 162 -11.68 0.79 10.48
N MET A 163 -12.19 -0.44 10.48
CA MET A 163 -13.51 -0.78 11.02
C MET A 163 -13.62 -0.50 12.54
N ASN A 164 -12.52 -0.63 13.29
CA ASN A 164 -12.43 -0.21 14.69
C ASN A 164 -12.38 1.32 14.86
N GLY A 165 -12.21 2.08 13.76
CA GLY A 165 -12.00 3.53 13.77
C GLY A 165 -10.60 3.93 14.22
N ALA A 166 -9.66 2.98 14.23
CA ALA A 166 -8.25 3.22 14.47
C ALA A 166 -7.53 3.55 13.16
N ILE A 167 -6.31 4.07 13.27
CA ILE A 167 -5.52 4.57 12.13
C ILE A 167 -4.29 3.68 11.96
N ASP A 168 -4.14 3.04 10.81
CA ASP A 168 -2.90 2.31 10.52
C ASP A 168 -1.75 3.25 10.13
N ALA A 169 -0.56 2.98 10.65
CA ALA A 169 0.69 3.61 10.26
C ALA A 169 1.55 2.57 9.53
N VAL A 170 1.57 2.65 8.19
CA VAL A 170 2.04 1.56 7.35
C VAL A 170 3.48 1.71 6.89
N ARG A 171 4.20 0.58 6.87
CA ARG A 171 5.54 0.45 6.29
C ARG A 171 5.84 -1.01 5.92
N GLY A 172 6.88 -1.26 5.12
CA GLY A 172 7.31 -2.62 4.79
C GLY A 172 8.06 -3.30 5.94
N ALA A 173 7.87 -4.62 6.09
CA ALA A 173 8.56 -5.44 7.10
C ALA A 173 10.09 -5.46 6.92
N SER A 174 10.53 -5.21 5.69
CA SER A 174 11.95 -5.10 5.34
C SER A 174 12.63 -3.83 5.87
N SER A 175 11.88 -2.82 6.32
CA SER A 175 12.43 -1.52 6.77
C SER A 175 13.35 -1.66 8.00
N PRO A 176 14.41 -0.86 8.16
CA PRO A 176 15.30 -0.95 9.32
C PRO A 176 14.57 -0.85 10.66
N ARG A 177 15.08 -1.56 11.68
CA ARG A 177 14.49 -1.59 13.03
C ARG A 177 14.28 -0.19 13.60
N ASP A 178 15.29 0.67 13.47
CA ASP A 178 15.25 2.02 14.03
C ASP A 178 14.23 2.91 13.30
N GLU A 179 14.00 2.66 12.00
CA GLU A 179 12.94 3.31 11.22
C GLU A 179 11.56 2.89 11.73
N MET A 180 11.34 1.59 11.95
CA MET A 180 10.09 1.06 12.51
C MET A 180 9.84 1.58 13.95
N ALA A 181 10.87 1.61 14.78
CA ALA A 181 10.80 2.14 16.14
C ALA A 181 10.49 3.65 16.13
N TYR A 182 11.11 4.40 15.22
CA TYR A 182 10.77 5.81 15.00
C TYR A 182 9.31 5.97 14.58
N ILE A 183 8.83 5.19 13.62
CA ILE A 183 7.43 5.25 13.15
C ILE A 183 6.46 5.00 14.30
N MET A 184 6.66 3.93 15.09
CA MET A 184 5.79 3.62 16.24
C MET A 184 5.74 4.76 17.26
N ARG A 185 6.89 5.38 17.57
CA ARG A 185 6.95 6.52 18.52
C ARG A 185 6.31 7.77 17.93
N HIS A 186 6.61 8.09 16.67
CA HIS A 186 6.16 9.30 16.00
C HIS A 186 4.65 9.26 15.69
N SER A 187 4.11 8.11 15.30
CA SER A 187 2.66 7.90 15.16
C SER A 187 1.93 7.81 16.49
N GLN A 188 2.67 7.64 17.61
CA GLN A 188 2.12 7.32 18.92
C GLN A 188 1.24 6.06 18.86
N SER A 189 1.75 5.02 18.20
CA SER A 189 1.06 3.74 18.09
C SER A 189 0.85 3.10 19.46
N SER A 190 -0.36 2.57 19.68
CA SER A 190 -0.72 1.81 20.88
C SER A 190 -0.81 0.30 20.64
N ALA A 191 -0.63 -0.13 19.40
CA ALA A 191 -0.51 -1.53 19.00
C ALA A 191 0.36 -1.64 17.74
N VAL A 192 0.85 -2.84 17.48
CA VAL A 192 1.62 -3.14 16.27
C VAL A 192 1.16 -4.46 15.63
N VAL A 193 1.00 -4.44 14.31
CA VAL A 193 0.73 -5.60 13.47
C VAL A 193 1.95 -5.81 12.58
N LEU A 194 2.48 -7.02 12.59
CA LEU A 194 3.75 -7.41 11.98
C LEU A 194 3.51 -8.53 10.97
N GLN A 195 4.39 -8.65 9.98
CA GLN A 195 4.30 -9.72 9.00
C GLN A 195 4.34 -11.11 9.65
N ASP A 196 5.32 -11.33 10.52
CA ASP A 196 5.69 -12.65 11.02
C ASP A 196 6.57 -12.58 12.30
N PRO A 197 6.84 -13.73 12.95
CA PRO A 197 7.78 -13.82 14.08
C PRO A 197 9.18 -13.28 13.80
N GLU A 198 9.69 -13.37 12.56
CA GLU A 198 11.03 -12.82 12.22
C GLU A 198 11.03 -11.28 12.37
N THR A 199 9.96 -10.63 11.92
CA THR A 199 9.77 -9.20 12.09
C THR A 199 9.61 -8.82 13.57
N LEU A 200 8.94 -9.67 14.36
CA LEU A 200 8.82 -9.48 15.82
C LEU A 200 10.17 -9.62 16.52
N ASP A 201 10.96 -10.64 16.19
CA ASP A 201 12.30 -10.88 16.75
C ASP A 201 13.23 -9.69 16.51
N LYS A 202 13.17 -9.10 15.32
CA LYS A 202 13.88 -7.87 14.98
C LYS A 202 13.48 -6.68 15.87
N LEU A 203 12.23 -6.60 16.30
CA LEU A 203 11.70 -5.53 17.15
C LEU A 203 11.77 -5.84 18.65
N LEU A 204 12.10 -7.06 19.05
CA LEU A 204 12.23 -7.45 20.46
C LEU A 204 13.05 -6.46 21.29
N PRO A 205 14.25 -5.99 20.87
CA PRO A 205 15.03 -5.07 21.68
C PRO A 205 14.24 -3.79 22.02
N VAL A 206 13.62 -3.16 21.02
CA VAL A 206 12.91 -1.88 21.21
C VAL A 206 11.54 -2.03 21.89
N LEU A 207 10.94 -3.22 21.86
CA LEU A 207 9.67 -3.54 22.52
C LEU A 207 9.86 -4.08 23.95
N SER A 208 11.08 -4.48 24.32
CA SER A 208 11.42 -5.00 25.65
C SER A 208 12.21 -4.02 26.52
N GLU A 209 12.86 -3.02 25.91
CA GLU A 209 13.67 -2.01 26.59
C GLU A 209 12.86 -1.22 27.64
N PRO A 210 13.23 -1.29 28.93
CA PRO A 210 12.80 -0.32 29.95
C PRO A 210 13.20 1.10 29.51
N ALA A 211 12.50 2.11 30.01
CA ALA A 211 12.82 3.50 29.68
C ALA A 211 14.23 3.87 30.16
N ASP A 212 15.24 3.83 29.31
CA ASP A 212 16.52 4.46 29.64
C ASP A 212 16.38 5.99 29.52
N GLU A 213 17.16 6.69 30.35
CA GLU A 213 17.17 8.15 30.54
C GLU A 213 17.28 8.98 29.24
N ALA A 214 17.66 8.38 28.11
CA ALA A 214 17.71 9.00 26.79
C ALA A 214 16.32 9.33 26.18
N THR A 215 15.23 8.84 26.78
CA THR A 215 13.85 9.27 26.44
C THR A 215 13.49 10.67 26.99
N SER A 216 14.36 11.26 27.82
CA SER A 216 14.18 12.59 28.44
C SER A 216 14.15 13.79 27.50
N ASN A 217 14.41 13.62 26.20
CA ASN A 217 14.34 14.71 25.21
C ASN A 217 12.94 14.89 24.60
N GLY A 218 11.88 14.72 25.39
CA GLY A 218 10.49 14.94 24.97
C GLY A 218 9.88 13.83 24.10
N ALA A 219 10.51 12.65 24.04
CA ALA A 219 9.91 11.47 23.45
C ALA A 219 8.82 10.95 24.40
N GLY A 220 7.65 10.58 23.88
CA GLY A 220 6.52 10.08 24.68
C GLY A 220 6.83 8.78 25.45
N LYS A 221 5.78 8.08 25.89
CA LYS A 221 5.92 6.82 26.63
C LYS A 221 6.87 5.84 25.91
N PRO A 222 7.72 5.10 26.64
CA PRO A 222 8.48 3.98 26.09
C PRO A 222 7.59 3.03 25.32
N LEU A 223 8.12 2.39 24.27
CA LEU A 223 7.32 1.51 23.42
C LEU A 223 6.75 0.31 24.19
N HIS A 224 7.49 -0.23 25.16
CA HIS A 224 7.01 -1.34 26.00
C HIS A 224 5.79 -0.96 26.87
N GLU A 225 5.59 0.35 27.16
CA GLU A 225 4.41 0.86 27.87
C GLU A 225 3.30 1.33 26.92
N ALA A 226 3.68 1.83 25.75
CA ALA A 226 2.73 2.37 24.77
C ALA A 226 1.98 1.26 24.03
N ILE A 227 2.68 0.19 23.67
CA ILE A 227 2.14 -0.92 22.87
C ILE A 227 1.39 -1.90 23.78
N LYS A 228 0.06 -1.94 23.65
CA LYS A 228 -0.85 -2.84 24.39
C LYS A 228 -0.73 -4.29 23.92
N PHE A 229 -0.53 -4.49 22.62
CA PHE A 229 -0.39 -5.80 22.01
C PHE A 229 0.35 -5.74 20.66
N ALA A 230 0.96 -6.87 20.29
CA ALA A 230 1.64 -7.12 19.03
C ALA A 230 1.00 -8.33 18.33
N ILE A 231 0.73 -8.23 17.03
CA ILE A 231 0.06 -9.27 16.24
C ILE A 231 0.96 -9.69 15.08
N CYS A 232 1.22 -10.99 14.92
CA CYS A 232 1.88 -11.54 13.74
C CYS A 232 0.84 -12.03 12.72
N LEU A 233 0.87 -11.50 11.50
CA LEU A 233 -0.06 -11.87 10.43
C LEU A 233 0.18 -13.29 9.94
N TRP A 234 1.42 -13.75 9.89
CA TRP A 234 1.81 -15.07 9.43
C TRP A 234 2.71 -15.76 10.45
N GLY A 235 2.60 -17.08 10.56
CA GLY A 235 3.35 -17.86 11.54
C GLY A 235 2.88 -17.66 12.98
N GLU A 236 3.41 -18.51 13.86
CA GLU A 236 3.05 -18.53 15.28
C GLU A 236 4.18 -17.94 16.13
N PRO A 237 3.91 -16.88 16.93
CA PRO A 237 4.89 -16.35 17.88
C PRO A 237 5.26 -17.40 18.93
N SER A 238 6.56 -17.58 19.17
CA SER A 238 7.06 -18.58 20.13
C SER A 238 6.69 -18.22 21.57
N LYS A 239 6.50 -19.23 22.42
CA LYS A 239 6.22 -19.03 23.86
C LYS A 239 7.31 -18.19 24.54
N GLU A 240 8.56 -18.36 24.12
CA GLU A 240 9.68 -17.58 24.66
C GLU A 240 9.52 -16.09 24.36
N VAL A 241 9.14 -15.72 23.14
CA VAL A 241 8.89 -14.33 22.75
C VAL A 241 7.69 -13.75 23.50
N ARG A 242 6.59 -14.52 23.61
CA ARG A 242 5.39 -14.10 24.37
C ARG A 242 5.73 -13.77 25.83
N ASN A 243 6.69 -14.49 26.44
CA ASN A 243 7.10 -14.27 27.83
C ASN A 243 8.10 -13.12 28.02
N LYS A 244 8.77 -12.65 26.95
CA LYS A 244 9.76 -11.58 27.01
C LYS A 244 9.15 -10.18 26.89
N LEU A 245 7.93 -10.07 26.36
CA LEU A 245 7.26 -8.79 26.15
C LEU A 245 6.19 -8.56 27.22
N ALA A 246 6.07 -7.32 27.68
CA ALA A 246 5.02 -6.92 28.62
C ALA A 246 3.62 -6.86 27.98
N CYS A 247 3.57 -6.72 26.65
CA CYS A 247 2.35 -6.63 25.88
C CYS A 247 1.86 -8.01 25.43
N ASN A 248 0.56 -8.12 25.13
CA ASN A 248 0.02 -9.36 24.58
C ASN A 248 0.59 -9.59 23.17
N VAL A 249 1.22 -10.74 22.95
CA VAL A 249 1.70 -11.15 21.63
C VAL A 249 0.74 -12.21 21.09
N LEU A 250 0.21 -11.99 19.89
CA LEU A 250 -0.89 -12.75 19.30
C LEU A 250 -0.54 -13.19 17.87
N SER A 251 -1.04 -14.33 17.45
CA SER A 251 -1.09 -14.68 16.02
C SER A 251 -2.34 -14.07 15.37
N PHE A 252 -2.39 -14.09 14.04
CA PHE A 252 -3.59 -13.71 13.30
C PHE A 252 -4.82 -14.53 13.71
N GLN A 253 -4.63 -15.83 13.97
CA GLN A 253 -5.73 -16.70 14.38
C GLN A 253 -6.21 -16.37 15.79
N ASP A 254 -5.29 -16.07 16.72
CA ASP A 254 -5.65 -15.63 18.09
C ASP A 254 -6.62 -14.42 18.04
N VAL A 255 -6.37 -13.45 17.14
CA VAL A 255 -7.21 -12.26 16.97
C VAL A 255 -8.57 -12.59 16.35
N LEU A 256 -8.61 -13.49 15.37
CA LEU A 256 -9.88 -13.92 14.77
C LEU A 256 -10.75 -14.70 15.77
N ASP A 257 -10.14 -15.55 16.60
CA ASP A 257 -10.83 -16.33 17.63
C ASP A 257 -11.40 -15.41 18.72
N GLU A 258 -10.60 -14.44 19.18
CA GLU A 258 -11.06 -13.38 20.09
C GLU A 258 -12.24 -12.59 19.48
N GLY A 259 -12.13 -12.23 18.20
CA GLY A 259 -13.18 -11.53 17.47
C GLY A 259 -14.46 -12.34 17.28
N ALA A 260 -14.33 -13.65 17.04
CA ALA A 260 -15.47 -14.56 16.94
C ALA A 260 -16.19 -14.69 18.31
N ALA A 261 -15.45 -14.77 19.40
CA ALA A 261 -16.00 -14.78 20.76
C ALA A 261 -16.69 -13.45 21.11
N ALA A 262 -16.14 -12.32 20.65
CA ALA A 262 -16.67 -10.98 20.89
C ALA A 262 -17.72 -10.52 19.84
N ALA A 263 -18.06 -11.36 18.86
CA ALA A 263 -18.85 -10.94 17.68
C ALA A 263 -20.21 -10.32 18.02
N ALA A 264 -20.88 -10.81 19.07
CA ALA A 264 -22.18 -10.28 19.51
C ALA A 264 -22.11 -8.84 20.06
N GLY A 265 -20.93 -8.43 20.55
CA GLY A 265 -20.67 -7.08 21.06
C GLY A 265 -20.00 -6.15 20.06
N PHE A 266 -19.59 -6.66 18.89
CA PHE A 266 -18.89 -5.86 17.91
C PHE A 266 -19.78 -4.75 17.34
N GLN A 267 -19.26 -3.53 17.37
CA GLN A 267 -19.85 -2.39 16.68
C GLN A 267 -18.76 -1.71 15.88
N MET A 268 -18.96 -1.60 14.57
CA MET A 268 -18.13 -0.77 13.72
C MET A 268 -18.15 0.66 14.27
N ALA A 269 -16.99 1.29 14.36
CA ALA A 269 -16.90 2.64 14.89
C ALA A 269 -17.70 3.63 14.04
N ASN A 270 -18.19 4.69 14.69
CA ASN A 270 -18.84 5.79 13.98
C ASN A 270 -17.77 6.66 13.30
N ILE A 271 -17.42 6.30 12.07
CA ILE A 271 -16.36 6.91 11.27
C ILE A 271 -16.96 7.95 10.33
N GLN A 272 -16.35 9.14 10.29
CA GLN A 272 -16.68 10.21 9.37
C GLN A 272 -15.67 10.27 8.22
N ARG A 273 -16.07 10.83 7.08
CA ARG A 273 -15.22 10.92 5.88
C ARG A 273 -13.91 11.68 6.11
N ASN A 274 -13.94 12.66 7.00
CA ASN A 274 -12.78 13.49 7.31
C ASN A 274 -11.92 12.91 8.43
N ASP A 275 -12.32 11.78 9.01
CA ASP A 275 -11.48 11.06 9.96
C ASP A 275 -10.27 10.48 9.23
N LEU A 276 -9.17 10.41 9.95
CA LEU A 276 -7.93 9.80 9.47
C LEU A 276 -8.16 8.31 9.25
N ALA A 277 -7.73 7.82 8.09
CA ALA A 277 -7.76 6.40 7.76
C ALA A 277 -6.37 5.78 7.94
N THR A 278 -5.33 6.49 7.49
CA THR A 278 -3.96 5.95 7.48
C THR A 278 -2.88 7.03 7.56
N PHE A 279 -1.73 6.64 8.11
CA PHE A 279 -0.45 7.32 7.93
C PHE A 279 0.43 6.53 6.96
N VAL A 280 0.75 7.13 5.83
CA VAL A 280 1.69 6.57 4.85
C VAL A 280 3.07 7.18 5.09
N TYR A 281 4.01 6.39 5.60
CA TYR A 281 5.36 6.86 5.87
C TYR A 281 6.24 6.81 4.62
N THR A 282 6.95 7.92 4.37
CA THR A 282 7.90 8.08 3.26
C THR A 282 9.29 8.36 3.79
N SER A 283 10.34 7.95 3.08
CA SER A 283 11.73 7.97 3.57
C SER A 283 12.28 9.36 3.91
N GLY A 284 11.66 10.46 3.46
CA GLY A 284 12.05 11.82 3.81
C GLY A 284 13.44 12.22 3.31
N THR A 285 13.56 13.35 2.61
CA THR A 285 14.88 13.86 2.18
C THR A 285 15.77 14.37 3.33
N THR A 286 15.19 14.53 4.51
CA THR A 286 15.80 15.17 5.69
C THR A 286 16.22 14.18 6.79
N GLY A 287 16.29 12.87 6.49
CA GLY A 287 16.72 11.82 7.42
C GLY A 287 15.56 10.98 7.95
N ASN A 288 14.74 11.52 8.84
CA ASN A 288 13.64 10.77 9.45
C ASN A 288 12.42 10.65 8.51
N PRO A 289 11.73 9.49 8.48
CA PRO A 289 10.51 9.32 7.72
C PRO A 289 9.41 10.32 8.08
N LYS A 290 8.58 10.69 7.10
CA LYS A 290 7.43 11.57 7.31
C LYS A 290 6.14 10.81 7.07
N GLY A 291 5.21 10.88 8.03
CA GLY A 291 3.87 10.29 7.94
C GLY A 291 2.91 11.21 7.21
N VAL A 292 2.48 10.82 6.01
CA VAL A 292 1.42 11.52 5.26
C VAL A 292 0.07 11.10 5.83
N MET A 293 -0.69 12.06 6.33
CA MET A 293 -2.02 11.84 6.89
C MET A 293 -3.08 11.82 5.78
N LEU A 294 -3.77 10.69 5.62
CA LEU A 294 -4.84 10.54 4.65
C LEU A 294 -6.16 10.20 5.34
N THR A 295 -7.21 10.93 4.99
CA THR A 295 -8.57 10.69 5.47
C THR A 295 -9.29 9.65 4.63
N HIS A 296 -10.41 9.12 5.12
CA HIS A 296 -11.29 8.27 4.32
C HIS A 296 -11.72 8.96 3.02
N ALA A 297 -12.03 10.25 3.05
CA ALA A 297 -12.39 11.04 1.87
C ALA A 297 -11.25 11.11 0.85
N ASN A 298 -9.98 11.19 1.28
CA ASN A 298 -8.85 11.18 0.34
C ASN A 298 -8.75 9.85 -0.42
N LEU A 299 -8.95 8.73 0.28
CA LEU A 299 -8.91 7.39 -0.31
C LEU A 299 -10.13 7.16 -1.21
N PHE A 300 -11.32 7.52 -0.75
CA PHE A 300 -12.56 7.31 -1.49
C PHE A 300 -12.62 8.16 -2.76
N TYR A 301 -12.06 9.38 -2.73
CA TYR A 301 -11.91 10.20 -3.92
C TYR A 301 -11.13 9.47 -5.04
N GLN A 302 -10.12 8.66 -4.70
CA GLN A 302 -9.41 7.85 -5.70
C GLN A 302 -10.31 6.78 -6.31
N ILE A 303 -11.14 6.12 -5.50
CA ILE A 303 -12.11 5.12 -5.96
C ILE A 303 -13.11 5.75 -6.93
N GLU A 304 -13.69 6.89 -6.58
CA GLU A 304 -14.67 7.59 -7.43
C GLU A 304 -14.07 7.97 -8.79
N ASN A 305 -12.87 8.57 -8.77
CA ASN A 305 -12.27 9.15 -9.97
C ASN A 305 -11.63 8.10 -10.90
N MET A 306 -11.19 6.96 -10.37
CA MET A 306 -10.53 5.96 -11.20
C MET A 306 -11.47 5.29 -12.22
N SER A 307 -12.78 5.33 -11.94
CA SER A 307 -13.84 4.89 -12.85
C SER A 307 -13.90 5.63 -14.19
N HIS A 308 -13.27 6.81 -14.28
CA HIS A 308 -13.16 7.58 -15.52
C HIS A 308 -12.07 7.04 -16.46
N TYR A 309 -11.07 6.34 -15.93
CA TYR A 309 -9.90 5.90 -16.68
C TYR A 309 -9.93 4.41 -17.01
N ILE A 310 -10.36 3.60 -16.05
CA ILE A 310 -10.53 2.16 -16.20
C ILE A 310 -11.91 1.77 -15.70
N ARG A 311 -12.49 0.74 -16.29
CA ARG A 311 -13.81 0.20 -15.92
C ARG A 311 -13.74 -1.31 -15.89
N PRO A 312 -13.31 -1.90 -14.76
CA PRO A 312 -13.33 -3.34 -14.56
C PRO A 312 -14.78 -3.85 -14.58
N ASP A 313 -14.97 -5.05 -15.10
CA ASP A 313 -16.21 -5.80 -14.96
C ASP A 313 -16.18 -6.63 -13.66
N VAL A 314 -17.35 -6.94 -13.12
CA VAL A 314 -17.47 -7.85 -11.97
C VAL A 314 -16.84 -9.20 -12.34
N GLY A 315 -15.95 -9.69 -11.48
CA GLY A 315 -15.23 -10.94 -11.70
C GLY A 315 -13.94 -10.81 -12.53
N ASP A 316 -13.61 -9.62 -13.05
CA ASP A 316 -12.26 -9.36 -13.57
C ASP A 316 -11.20 -9.72 -12.52
N THR A 317 -10.02 -10.15 -12.96
CA THR A 317 -8.95 -10.55 -12.04
C THR A 317 -7.84 -9.51 -12.03
N SER A 318 -7.41 -9.11 -10.83
CA SER A 318 -6.20 -8.32 -10.64
C SER A 318 -5.05 -9.17 -10.11
N LEU A 319 -3.82 -8.86 -10.52
CA LEU A 319 -2.61 -9.44 -9.95
C LEU A 319 -1.89 -8.37 -9.13
N SER A 320 -2.01 -8.45 -7.81
CA SER A 320 -1.46 -7.48 -6.86
C SER A 320 0.00 -7.78 -6.56
N LEU A 321 0.87 -6.85 -6.93
CA LEU A 321 2.32 -7.03 -6.95
C LEU A 321 3.03 -6.04 -6.02
N LEU A 322 2.64 -4.77 -6.09
CA LEU A 322 3.38 -3.72 -5.40
C LEU A 322 3.04 -3.75 -3.90
N PRO A 323 3.86 -3.12 -3.05
CA PRO A 323 3.59 -3.14 -1.63
C PRO A 323 2.39 -2.25 -1.26
N PRO A 324 1.43 -2.75 -0.47
CA PRO A 324 0.21 -2.01 -0.12
C PRO A 324 0.45 -0.92 0.93
N TRP A 325 1.61 -0.91 1.59
CA TRP A 325 2.06 0.23 2.38
C TRP A 325 2.42 1.45 1.52
N HIS A 326 2.50 1.30 0.18
CA HIS A 326 2.56 2.41 -0.76
C HIS A 326 1.15 2.75 -1.26
N ILE A 327 0.78 4.03 -1.20
CA ILE A 327 -0.61 4.46 -1.46
C ILE A 327 -1.12 4.12 -2.85
N TYR A 328 -0.23 4.05 -3.85
CA TYR A 328 -0.59 3.74 -5.23
C TYR A 328 -1.21 2.33 -5.39
N GLU A 329 -0.55 1.29 -4.85
CA GLU A 329 -1.11 -0.08 -4.88
C GLU A 329 -2.44 -0.12 -4.14
N ARG A 330 -2.45 0.45 -2.93
CA ARG A 330 -3.58 0.38 -2.02
C ARG A 330 -4.84 1.03 -2.58
N ALA A 331 -4.73 2.24 -3.11
CA ALA A 331 -5.84 2.96 -3.74
C ALA A 331 -6.35 2.23 -5.00
N CYS A 332 -5.45 1.71 -5.83
CA CYS A 332 -5.81 0.88 -6.98
C CYS A 332 -6.51 -0.42 -6.57
N GLY A 333 -5.99 -1.13 -5.56
CA GLY A 333 -6.59 -2.33 -5.01
C GLY A 333 -8.02 -2.08 -4.52
N TYR A 334 -8.24 -1.04 -3.70
CA TYR A 334 -9.58 -0.71 -3.22
C TYR A 334 -10.58 -0.44 -4.34
N TYR A 335 -10.17 0.29 -5.38
CA TYR A 335 -11.04 0.54 -6.52
C TYR A 335 -11.37 -0.74 -7.31
N LEU A 336 -10.39 -1.63 -7.51
CA LEU A 336 -10.61 -2.90 -8.18
C LEU A 336 -11.58 -3.78 -7.39
N TYR A 337 -11.41 -3.88 -6.06
CA TYR A 337 -12.39 -4.56 -5.20
C TYR A 337 -13.76 -3.89 -5.26
N TYR A 338 -13.83 -2.56 -5.19
CA TYR A 338 -15.07 -1.79 -5.28
C TYR A 338 -15.83 -2.05 -6.59
N SER A 339 -15.11 -2.36 -7.68
CA SER A 339 -15.67 -2.75 -8.98
C SER A 339 -16.12 -4.23 -9.04
N GLY A 340 -15.96 -4.99 -7.95
CA GLY A 340 -16.28 -6.42 -7.89
C GLY A 340 -15.22 -7.33 -8.52
N SER A 341 -14.00 -6.83 -8.76
CA SER A 341 -12.89 -7.64 -9.25
C SER A 341 -12.33 -8.56 -8.16
N SER A 342 -11.85 -9.73 -8.56
CA SER A 342 -11.05 -10.62 -7.73
C SER A 342 -9.58 -10.21 -7.76
N GLN A 343 -8.81 -10.54 -6.73
CA GLN A 343 -7.39 -10.23 -6.62
C GLN A 343 -6.56 -11.46 -6.28
N VAL A 344 -5.47 -11.64 -7.01
CA VAL A 344 -4.44 -12.65 -6.73
C VAL A 344 -3.20 -11.93 -6.21
N TYR A 345 -2.65 -12.40 -5.08
CA TYR A 345 -1.43 -11.83 -4.50
C TYR A 345 -0.18 -12.48 -5.09
N THR A 346 0.83 -11.67 -5.41
CA THR A 346 2.14 -12.11 -5.88
C THR A 346 3.24 -11.23 -5.32
N ASN A 347 4.49 -11.50 -5.72
CA ASN A 347 5.66 -10.69 -5.42
C ASN A 347 6.61 -10.69 -6.62
N VAL A 348 7.60 -9.80 -6.58
CA VAL A 348 8.56 -9.60 -7.69
C VAL A 348 9.25 -10.91 -8.11
N ARG A 349 9.48 -11.86 -7.19
CA ARG A 349 10.14 -13.14 -7.50
C ARG A 349 9.24 -14.09 -8.29
N ARG A 350 7.93 -14.05 -8.05
CA ARG A 350 6.93 -14.97 -8.64
C ARG A 350 6.13 -14.35 -9.78
N PHE A 351 6.21 -13.03 -9.95
CA PHE A 351 5.36 -12.27 -10.85
C PHE A 351 5.30 -12.82 -12.28
N ARG A 352 6.44 -13.19 -12.88
CA ARG A 352 6.47 -13.74 -14.24
C ARG A 352 5.70 -15.06 -14.37
N ASP A 353 5.92 -15.97 -13.43
CA ASP A 353 5.25 -17.27 -13.43
C ASP A 353 3.75 -17.10 -13.15
N ASP A 354 3.41 -16.19 -12.24
CA ASP A 354 2.04 -15.88 -11.87
C ASP A 354 1.26 -15.14 -12.97
N LEU A 355 1.91 -14.34 -13.81
CA LEU A 355 1.29 -13.77 -15.01
C LEU A 355 0.75 -14.85 -15.95
N THR A 356 1.41 -16.02 -15.98
CA THR A 356 0.98 -17.17 -16.79
C THR A 356 -0.05 -18.01 -16.05
N LYS A 357 0.18 -18.27 -14.75
CA LYS A 357 -0.67 -19.14 -13.93
C LYS A 357 -2.01 -18.49 -13.56
N TYR A 358 -2.02 -17.18 -13.39
CA TYR A 358 -3.16 -16.36 -12.98
C TYR A 358 -3.25 -15.13 -13.89
N PRO A 359 -3.59 -15.30 -15.18
CA PRO A 359 -3.58 -14.22 -16.16
C PRO A 359 -4.55 -13.10 -15.72
N PRO A 360 -4.04 -11.89 -15.41
CA PRO A 360 -4.90 -10.84 -14.89
C PRO A 360 -5.56 -10.02 -16.01
N SER A 361 -6.75 -9.49 -15.72
CA SER A 361 -7.33 -8.36 -16.46
C SER A 361 -6.55 -7.08 -16.20
N PHE A 362 -6.10 -6.88 -14.94
CA PHE A 362 -5.38 -5.69 -14.47
C PHE A 362 -4.22 -6.02 -13.52
N PHE A 363 -3.15 -5.24 -13.55
CA PHE A 363 -2.18 -5.19 -12.45
C PHE A 363 -1.62 -3.77 -12.35
N VAL A 364 -1.25 -3.36 -11.15
CA VAL A 364 -0.65 -2.05 -10.92
C VAL A 364 0.84 -2.14 -11.24
N CYS A 365 1.34 -1.20 -12.02
CA CYS A 365 2.68 -1.26 -12.57
C CYS A 365 3.45 0.05 -12.37
N VAL A 366 4.76 -0.08 -12.24
CA VAL A 366 5.75 1.02 -12.26
C VAL A 366 6.80 0.71 -13.32
N PRO A 367 7.54 1.71 -13.86
CA PRO A 367 8.52 1.48 -14.92
C PRO A 367 9.51 0.35 -14.63
N LEU A 368 10.00 0.26 -13.38
CA LEU A 368 10.93 -0.79 -12.97
C LEU A 368 10.38 -2.22 -13.13
N VAL A 369 9.07 -2.41 -12.95
CA VAL A 369 8.41 -3.72 -13.17
C VAL A 369 8.45 -4.06 -14.67
N LEU A 370 8.18 -3.09 -15.54
CA LEU A 370 8.31 -3.28 -16.99
C LEU A 370 9.74 -3.63 -17.37
N ASP A 371 10.72 -2.88 -16.86
CA ASP A 371 12.13 -3.15 -17.13
C ASP A 371 12.53 -4.58 -16.71
N SER A 372 12.02 -5.06 -15.58
CA SER A 372 12.28 -6.43 -15.11
C SER A 372 11.66 -7.52 -16.00
N LEU A 373 10.56 -7.22 -16.69
CA LEU A 373 9.90 -8.12 -17.63
C LEU A 373 10.57 -8.10 -19.02
N TYR A 374 11.08 -6.95 -19.46
CA TYR A 374 11.69 -6.78 -20.78
C TYR A 374 13.17 -7.16 -20.84
N ASN A 375 13.93 -6.93 -19.77
CA ASN A 375 15.40 -7.10 -19.76
C ASN A 375 15.87 -8.52 -19.37
N LYS A 376 15.03 -9.56 -19.54
CA LYS A 376 15.39 -10.95 -19.25
C LYS A 376 14.95 -11.96 -20.31
#